data_AF-A0A1D6M242-F1
#
_entry.id   AF-A0A1D6M242-F1
#
_cell.length_a   1.000
_cell.length_b   1.000
_cell.length_c   1.000
_cell.angle_alpha   90.00
_cell.angle_beta   90.00
_cell.angle_gamma   90.00
#
_symmetry.space_group_name_H-M   'P 1'
#
loop_
_entity.id
_entity.type
_entity.pdbx_description
1 polymer ?
#
loop_
_entity_poly.entity_id
_entity_poly.type
_entity_poly.pdbx_seq_one_letter_code
_entity_poly.pdbx_strand_id
1 'polypeptide(L)'
;MQPEGGGLPEGGVLQHIEKDFGSFTNFREEFIRSALQLLGYGWVWLVFKRNERKLSVVHTRNVIFPLAFGDIVCSYTKNDIEPPKS
;
A
#
# COMPACT_ATOMS: atom_id res chain seq x y z
N MET A 1 -9.79 9.83 8.22
CA MET A 1 -9.13 10.03 9.53
C MET A 1 -10.18 9.84 10.60
N GLN A 2 -9.84 9.16 11.70
CA GLN A 2 -10.74 8.92 12.84
C GLN A 2 -10.21 9.64 14.09
N PRO A 3 -11.07 10.13 15.01
CA PRO A 3 -10.67 10.99 16.12
C PRO A 3 -9.62 10.40 17.10
N GLU A 4 -9.45 9.08 17.12
CA GLU A 4 -8.39 8.39 17.89
C GLU A 4 -7.58 7.42 17.00
N GLY A 5 -7.44 7.78 15.73
CA GLY A 5 -6.67 7.01 14.77
C GLY A 5 -5.21 7.40 14.79
N GLY A 6 -4.36 6.49 14.30
CA GLY A 6 -2.92 6.65 14.36
C GLY A 6 -2.32 5.65 15.36
N GLY A 7 -1.03 5.80 15.62
CA GLY A 7 -0.26 4.77 16.33
C GLY A 7 0.32 3.72 15.36
N LEU A 8 0.88 2.65 15.94
CA LEU A 8 1.37 1.54 15.15
C LEU A 8 0.18 0.75 14.58
N PRO A 9 0.25 0.30 13.32
CA PRO A 9 -0.73 -0.63 12.79
C PRO A 9 -0.72 -1.90 13.65
N GLU A 10 -1.87 -2.52 13.82
CA GLU A 10 -2.01 -3.74 14.61
C GLU A 10 -2.09 -4.98 13.71
N GLY A 11 -1.77 -6.14 14.29
CA GLY A 11 -1.96 -7.45 13.66
C GLY A 11 -1.07 -7.69 12.43
N GLY A 12 -1.62 -8.39 11.43
CA GLY A 12 -0.86 -8.88 10.27
C GLY A 12 -0.28 -7.79 9.37
N VAL A 13 -0.79 -6.55 9.47
CA VAL A 13 -0.29 -5.41 8.69
C VAL A 13 1.09 -4.98 9.19
N LEU A 14 1.29 -4.87 10.51
CA LEU A 14 2.58 -4.50 11.08
C LEU A 14 3.64 -5.55 10.74
N GLN A 15 3.31 -6.84 10.87
CA GLN A 15 4.23 -7.93 10.53
C GLN A 15 4.65 -7.88 9.05
N HIS A 16 3.73 -7.61 8.13
CA HIS A 16 4.09 -7.46 6.72
C HIS A 16 4.94 -6.23 6.46
N ILE A 17 4.65 -5.11 7.13
CA ILE A 17 5.46 -3.89 7.02
C ILE A 17 6.88 -4.15 7.53
N GLU A 18 7.05 -4.77 8.70
CA GLU A 18 8.36 -5.08 9.24
C GLU A 18 9.10 -6.10 8.38
N LYS A 19 8.40 -7.07 7.80
CA LYS A 19 8.98 -8.02 6.85
C LYS A 19 9.51 -7.35 5.59
N ASP A 20 8.77 -6.41 5.01
CA ASP A 20 9.10 -5.84 3.70
C ASP A 20 9.96 -4.57 3.78
N PHE A 21 9.87 -3.81 4.88
CA PHE A 21 10.62 -2.56 5.10
C PHE A 21 11.64 -2.66 6.25
N GLY A 22 11.70 -3.78 6.98
CA GLY A 22 12.59 -4.00 8.12
C GLY A 22 12.06 -3.44 9.44
N SER A 23 11.37 -2.30 9.42
CA SER A 23 10.68 -1.74 10.58
C SER A 23 9.55 -0.80 10.16
N PHE A 24 8.59 -0.55 11.05
CA PHE A 24 7.57 0.48 10.82
C PHE A 24 8.20 1.88 10.64
N THR A 25 9.29 2.18 11.35
CA THR A 25 10.04 3.43 11.20
C THR A 25 10.61 3.58 9.80
N ASN A 26 11.25 2.53 9.26
CA ASN A 26 11.79 2.54 7.90
C ASN A 26 10.69 2.75 6.87
N PHE A 27 9.54 2.09 7.03
CA PHE A 27 8.37 2.31 6.19
C PHE A 27 7.92 3.78 6.24
N ARG A 28 7.79 4.36 7.44
CA ARG A 28 7.39 5.76 7.61
C ARG A 28 8.39 6.72 6.94
N GLU A 29 9.68 6.46 7.03
CA GLU A 29 10.71 7.23 6.36
C GLU A 29 10.62 7.14 4.83
N GLU A 30 10.47 5.93 4.27
CA GLU A 30 10.24 5.70 2.84
C GLU A 30 8.96 6.40 2.34
N PHE A 31 7.90 6.35 3.13
CA PHE A 31 6.63 6.98 2.81
C PHE A 31 6.76 8.50 2.75
N ILE A 32 7.39 9.11 3.76
CA ILE A 32 7.65 10.55 3.80
C ILE A 32 8.59 10.96 2.65
N ARG A 33 9.65 10.18 2.40
CA ARG A 33 10.58 10.44 1.30
C ARG A 33 9.86 10.44 -0.05
N SER A 34 8.97 9.49 -0.28
CA SER A 34 8.16 9.42 -1.51
C SER A 34 7.21 10.61 -1.64
N ALA A 35 6.66 11.10 -0.53
CA ALA A 35 5.83 12.30 -0.52
C ALA A 35 6.63 13.56 -0.85
N LEU A 36 7.85 13.70 -0.32
CA LEU A 36 8.73 14.83 -0.60
C LEU A 36 9.22 14.87 -2.06
N GLN A 37 9.29 13.72 -2.74
CA GLN A 37 9.65 13.65 -4.15
C GLN A 37 8.52 14.07 -5.10
N LEU A 38 7.28 14.19 -4.62
CA LEU A 38 6.17 14.67 -5.43
C LEU A 38 6.28 16.18 -5.65
N LEU A 39 6.72 16.55 -6.85
CA LEU A 39 6.65 17.94 -7.32
C LEU A 39 5.24 18.20 -7.87
N GLY A 40 4.41 18.89 -7.08
CA GLY A 40 3.04 19.26 -7.44
C GLY A 40 1.98 18.56 -6.59
N TYR A 41 0.79 18.35 -7.16
CA TYR A 41 -0.31 17.65 -6.50
C TYR A 41 -0.29 16.16 -6.86
N GLY A 42 -0.41 15.31 -5.86
CA GLY A 42 -0.30 13.87 -6.03
C GLY A 42 -0.62 13.13 -4.75
N TRP A 43 -0.45 11.81 -4.81
CA TRP A 43 -0.78 10.89 -3.74
C TRP A 43 0.34 9.89 -3.54
N VAL A 44 0.56 9.50 -2.29
CA VAL A 44 1.47 8.41 -1.92
C VAL A 44 0.63 7.27 -1.37
N TRP A 45 0.97 6.06 -1.80
CA TRP A 45 0.21 4.86 -1.54
C TRP A 45 1.13 3.78 -1.01
N LEU A 46 0.66 3.05 0.00
CA LEU A 46 1.21 1.75 0.36
C LEU A 46 0.45 0.69 -0.45
N VAL A 47 1.18 -0.09 -1.23
CA VAL A 47 0.60 -1.05 -2.18
C VAL A 47 1.21 -2.43 -2.03
N PHE A 48 0.42 -3.48 -2.22
CA PHE A 48 0.93 -4.84 -2.32
C PHE A 48 1.16 -5.22 -3.77
N LYS A 49 2.42 -5.40 -4.16
CA LYS A 49 2.81 -5.81 -5.51
C LYS A 49 2.75 -7.33 -5.62
N ARG A 50 1.80 -7.86 -6.39
CA ARG A 50 1.55 -9.31 -6.48
C ARG A 50 2.72 -10.09 -7.07
N ASN A 51 3.32 -9.56 -8.14
CA ASN A 51 4.43 -10.22 -8.84
C ASN A 51 5.65 -10.40 -7.93
N GLU A 52 5.86 -9.42 -7.03
CA GLU A 52 6.97 -9.39 -6.09
C GLU A 52 6.59 -9.96 -4.70
N ARG A 53 5.29 -10.24 -4.47
CA ARG A 53 4.69 -10.66 -3.20
C ARG A 53 5.14 -9.82 -2.00
N LYS A 54 5.25 -8.51 -2.20
CA LYS A 54 5.77 -7.56 -1.20
C LYS A 54 5.00 -6.25 -1.18
N LEU A 55 5.00 -5.59 -0.04
CA LEU A 55 4.59 -4.21 0.10
C LEU A 55 5.62 -3.25 -0.53
N SER A 56 5.12 -2.16 -1.09
CA SER A 56 5.92 -1.12 -1.71
C SER A 56 5.24 0.23 -1.52
N VAL A 57 6.04 1.29 -1.36
CA VAL A 57 5.54 2.67 -1.42
C VAL A 57 5.60 3.13 -2.87
N VAL A 58 4.48 3.62 -3.39
CA VAL A 58 4.40 4.20 -4.73
C VAL A 58 3.76 5.58 -4.65
N HIS A 59 4.16 6.49 -5.54
CA HIS A 59 3.53 7.79 -5.65
C HIS A 59 2.94 7.98 -7.04
N THR A 60 1.83 8.70 -7.12
CA THR A 60 1.18 9.08 -8.37
C THR A 60 1.02 10.59 -8.42
N ARG A 61 1.20 11.18 -9.60
CA ARG A 61 0.85 12.59 -9.85
C ARG A 61 -0.62 12.67 -10.23
N ASN A 62 -1.25 13.80 -9.89
CA ASN A 62 -2.63 14.10 -10.23
C ASN A 62 -3.62 13.06 -9.64
N VAL A 63 -4.74 12.81 -10.30
CA VAL A 63 -5.84 11.94 -9.79
C VAL A 63 -5.67 10.47 -10.23
N ILE A 64 -4.44 10.03 -10.45
CA ILE A 64 -4.18 8.66 -10.92
C ILE A 64 -4.21 7.70 -9.74
N PHE A 65 -5.11 6.71 -9.80
CA PHE A 65 -5.20 5.62 -8.84
C PHE A 65 -4.22 4.49 -9.21
N PRO A 66 -3.40 3.99 -8.28
CA PRO A 66 -2.42 2.94 -8.58
C PRO A 66 -3.01 1.62 -9.09
N LEU A 67 -4.29 1.36 -8.79
CA LEU A 67 -5.04 0.22 -9.32
C LEU A 67 -5.08 0.20 -10.86
N ALA A 68 -4.93 1.35 -11.52
CA ALA A 68 -4.87 1.45 -12.97
C ALA A 68 -3.63 0.78 -13.58
N PHE A 69 -2.59 0.50 -12.79
CA PHE A 69 -1.36 -0.13 -13.27
C PHE A 69 -1.39 -1.67 -13.23
N GLY A 70 -2.52 -2.29 -12.82
CA GLY A 70 -2.73 -3.75 -12.87
C GLY A 70 -1.95 -4.58 -11.85
N ASP A 71 -0.76 -4.13 -11.46
CA ASP A 71 0.16 -4.84 -10.54
C ASP A 71 -0.12 -4.59 -9.04
N ILE A 72 -1.13 -3.75 -8.74
CA ILE A 72 -1.47 -3.27 -7.40
C ILE A 72 -2.93 -3.63 -7.11
N VAL A 73 -3.21 -4.41 -6.05
CA VAL A 73 -4.59 -4.75 -5.64
C VAL A 73 -4.89 -4.31 -4.20
N CYS A 74 -6.05 -3.66 -4.03
CA CYS A 74 -6.72 -3.49 -2.74
C CYS A 74 -7.39 -4.83 -2.36
N SER A 75 -6.92 -5.48 -1.30
CA SER A 75 -7.57 -6.67 -0.77
C SER A 75 -8.88 -6.31 -0.07
N TYR A 76 -10.02 -6.56 -0.73
CA TYR A 76 -11.28 -6.83 -0.04
C TYR A 76 -11.52 -8.33 -0.12
N THR A 77 -11.53 -8.99 1.04
CA THR A 77 -11.88 -10.41 1.15
C THR A 77 -13.39 -10.57 1.28
N LYS A 78 -13.95 -11.41 0.42
CA LYS A 78 -15.18 -12.16 0.69
C LYS A 78 -15.20 -13.34 -0.28
N ASN A 79 -15.63 -14.50 0.21
CA ASN A 79 -15.63 -15.80 -0.47
C ASN A 79 -16.63 -15.90 -1.65
N ASP A 80 -16.72 -14.90 -2.53
CA ASP A 80 -17.78 -14.77 -3.53
C ASP A 80 -17.12 -14.64 -4.93
N ILE A 81 -17.24 -15.50 -5.96
CA ILE A 81 -18.11 -16.64 -6.31
C ILE A 81 -17.36 -17.42 -7.42
N GLU A 82 -17.05 -18.71 -7.23
CA GLU A 82 -16.51 -19.64 -8.25
C GLU A 82 -17.60 -20.06 -9.29
N PRO A 83 -17.33 -20.78 -10.41
CA PRO A 83 -16.10 -21.52 -10.77
C PRO A 83 -15.56 -21.27 -12.21
N PRO A 84 -14.39 -21.87 -12.54
CA PRO A 84 -13.70 -21.68 -13.81
C PRO A 84 -14.26 -22.60 -14.89
N LYS A 85 -14.40 -22.15 -16.15
CA LYS A 85 -14.61 -23.06 -17.28
C LYS A 85 -13.98 -22.60 -18.60
N SER A 86 -13.17 -23.53 -19.13
CA SER A 86 -12.69 -23.73 -20.51
C SER A 86 -11.78 -22.65 -21.10
#